data_AF-A0AAD0F102-F1
#
_entry.id   AF-A0AAD0F102-F1
#
_cell.length_a   1.000
_cell.length_b   1.000
_cell.length_c   1.000
_cell.angle_alpha   90.00
_cell.angle_beta   90.00
_cell.angle_gamma   90.00
#
_symmetry.space_group_name_H-M   'P 1'
#
loop_
_entity.id
_entity.type
_entity.pdbx_description
1 polymer ?
#
loop_
_entity_poly.entity_id
_entity_poly.type
_entity_poly.pdbx_seq_one_letter_code
_entity_poly.pdbx_strand_id
1 'polypeptide(L)'
;MIISNGTLNNGTKYVVIESSSEKIKSIDELLTKEGQAKLPNTSMEELEIIAQKEGYETQFINNTRGTGQGQRLIIIGHKSIGSIRSNSEGTHEMKYKVVSGSFKDINNNPLPGKIKVLEGKPEEYHTRGNTPEKVEMIFVEKKEENK
;
A
#
# COMPACT_ATOMS: atom_id res chain seq x y z
N MET A 1 -4.47 7.81 -11.32
CA MET A 1 -5.22 9.04 -10.91
C MET A 1 -6.46 8.64 -10.10
N ILE A 2 -7.03 9.48 -9.22
CA ILE A 2 -8.25 9.11 -8.44
C ILE A 2 -9.47 9.04 -9.36
N ILE A 3 -10.22 7.94 -9.29
CA ILE A 3 -11.40 7.68 -10.13
C ILE A 3 -12.70 7.61 -9.33
N SER A 4 -12.66 7.16 -8.07
CA SER A 4 -13.84 7.17 -7.19
C SER A 4 -13.43 7.14 -5.72
N ASN A 5 -14.41 7.32 -4.83
CA ASN A 5 -14.27 7.14 -3.39
C ASN A 5 -15.55 6.51 -2.84
N GLY A 6 -15.46 5.87 -1.68
CA GLY A 6 -16.59 5.17 -1.10
C GLY A 6 -16.37 4.77 0.35
N THR A 7 -17.31 3.97 0.86
CA THR A 7 -17.27 3.43 2.22
C THR A 7 -17.67 1.96 2.17
N LEU A 8 -16.84 1.08 2.73
CA LEU A 8 -17.13 -0.35 2.87
C LEU A 8 -18.27 -0.58 3.86
N ASN A 9 -18.88 -1.78 3.83
CA ASN A 9 -19.97 -2.15 4.74
C ASN A 9 -19.63 -2.03 6.24
N ASN A 10 -18.36 -2.12 6.62
CA ASN A 10 -17.87 -1.96 7.99
C ASN A 10 -17.56 -0.49 8.36
N GLY A 11 -17.87 0.47 7.49
CA GLY A 11 -17.64 1.90 7.70
C GLY A 11 -16.25 2.41 7.31
N THR A 12 -15.38 1.57 6.75
CA THR A 12 -14.04 1.99 6.30
C THR A 12 -14.14 2.82 5.03
N LYS A 13 -13.63 4.06 5.06
CA LYS A 13 -13.53 4.91 3.88
C LYS A 13 -12.38 4.45 2.98
N TYR A 14 -12.59 4.52 1.68
CA TYR A 14 -11.57 4.19 0.69
C TYR A 14 -11.59 5.16 -0.50
N VAL A 15 -10.49 5.16 -1.24
CA VAL A 15 -10.38 5.77 -2.55
C VAL A 15 -10.00 4.72 -3.58
N VAL A 16 -10.46 4.90 -4.81
CA VAL A 16 -10.06 4.08 -5.95
C VAL A 16 -9.21 4.94 -6.87
N ILE A 17 -8.06 4.40 -7.28
CA ILE A 17 -7.15 5.02 -8.22
C ILE A 17 -6.91 4.09 -9.40
N GLU A 18 -6.70 4.69 -10.57
CA GLU A 18 -6.24 3.98 -11.75
C GLU A 18 -4.75 3.59 -11.60
N SER A 19 -4.43 2.34 -11.95
CA SER A 19 -3.07 1.80 -11.96
C SER A 19 -2.16 2.54 -12.92
N SER A 20 -0.88 2.68 -12.54
CA SER A 20 0.18 3.08 -13.48
C SER A 20 0.97 1.86 -13.89
N SER A 21 1.33 1.73 -15.18
CA SER A 21 2.25 0.67 -15.67
C SER A 21 3.71 0.91 -15.28
N GLU A 22 4.05 2.09 -14.77
CA GLU A 22 5.39 2.39 -14.28
C GLU A 22 5.67 1.71 -12.93
N LYS A 23 6.96 1.61 -12.61
CA LYS A 23 7.46 1.18 -11.30
C LYS A 23 7.83 2.39 -10.44
N ILE A 24 7.83 2.19 -9.12
CA ILE A 24 8.38 3.16 -8.17
C ILE A 24 9.85 3.43 -8.50
N LYS A 25 10.27 4.70 -8.45
CA LYS A 25 11.66 5.10 -8.65
C LYS A 25 12.28 5.67 -7.37
N SER A 26 11.46 6.09 -6.41
CA SER A 26 11.89 6.60 -5.11
C SER A 26 10.98 6.18 -3.95
N ILE A 27 11.52 5.99 -2.73
CA ILE A 27 10.71 5.62 -1.55
C ILE A 27 9.70 6.73 -1.18
N ASP A 28 10.02 8.00 -1.44
CA ASP A 28 9.11 9.12 -1.18
C ASP A 28 7.87 9.09 -2.09
N GLU A 29 7.92 8.44 -3.26
CA GLU A 29 6.74 8.30 -4.13
C GLU A 29 5.59 7.55 -3.43
N LEU A 30 5.90 6.65 -2.49
CA LEU A 30 4.90 5.89 -1.72
C LEU A 30 3.97 6.79 -0.88
N LEU A 31 4.41 8.02 -0.60
CA LEU A 31 3.63 9.05 0.11
C LEU A 31 2.67 9.81 -0.82
N THR A 32 2.71 9.54 -2.12
CA THR A 32 1.89 10.21 -3.13
C THR A 32 0.88 9.25 -3.76
N LYS A 33 -0.23 9.78 -4.28
CA LYS A 33 -1.21 8.98 -5.03
C LYS A 33 -0.62 8.39 -6.31
N GLU A 34 0.32 9.07 -6.93
CA GLU A 34 0.99 8.61 -8.15
C GLU A 34 1.86 7.38 -7.86
N GLY A 35 2.69 7.42 -6.82
CA GLY A 35 3.48 6.25 -6.41
C GLY A 35 2.60 5.11 -5.92
N GLN A 36 1.53 5.41 -5.16
CA GLN A 36 0.56 4.39 -4.73
C GLN A 36 -0.06 3.63 -5.93
N ALA A 37 -0.24 4.30 -7.09
CA ALA A 37 -0.72 3.66 -8.32
C ALA A 37 0.32 2.75 -9.00
N LYS A 38 1.62 2.99 -8.79
CA LYS A 38 2.76 2.19 -9.31
C LYS A 38 3.09 1.00 -8.41
N LEU A 39 2.71 1.08 -7.14
CA LEU A 39 3.09 0.12 -6.11
C LEU A 39 2.70 -1.36 -6.40
N PRO A 40 1.56 -1.66 -7.05
CA PRO A 40 1.27 -3.02 -7.52
C PRO A 40 2.34 -3.59 -8.46
N ASN A 41 2.91 -2.76 -9.33
CA ASN A 41 3.89 -3.17 -10.34
C ASN A 41 5.34 -3.20 -9.84
N THR A 42 5.56 -2.86 -8.56
CA THR A 42 6.88 -2.89 -7.93
C THR A 42 6.94 -4.03 -6.91
N SER A 43 7.94 -4.90 -7.03
CA SER A 43 8.16 -6.00 -6.10
C SER A 43 8.73 -5.50 -4.75
N MET A 44 8.64 -6.33 -3.72
CA MET A 44 9.22 -6.02 -2.41
C MET A 44 10.76 -5.96 -2.44
N GLU A 45 11.40 -6.75 -3.29
CA GLU A 45 12.85 -6.74 -3.53
C GLU A 45 13.29 -5.49 -4.31
N GLU A 46 12.50 -5.04 -5.28
CA GLU A 46 12.76 -3.79 -6.01
C GLU A 46 12.69 -2.59 -5.07
N LEU A 47 11.71 -2.57 -4.16
CA LEU A 47 11.61 -1.53 -3.13
C LEU A 47 12.82 -1.53 -2.19
N GLU A 48 13.34 -2.71 -1.82
CA GLU A 48 14.57 -2.80 -1.02
C GLU A 48 15.76 -2.18 -1.76
N ILE A 49 15.95 -2.54 -3.03
CA ILE A 49 17.04 -2.01 -3.87
C ILE A 49 16.94 -0.48 -3.99
N ILE A 50 15.73 0.06 -4.18
CA ILE A 50 15.51 1.52 -4.25
C ILE A 50 15.89 2.16 -2.91
N ALA A 51 15.42 1.64 -1.79
CA ALA A 51 15.74 2.18 -0.46
C ALA A 51 17.25 2.19 -0.18
N GLN A 52 17.94 1.09 -0.49
CA GLN A 52 19.40 0.99 -0.31
C GLN A 52 20.16 1.98 -1.22
N LYS A 53 19.71 2.17 -2.47
CA LYS A 53 20.31 3.17 -3.39
C LYS A 53 20.12 4.60 -2.91
N GLU A 54 19.02 4.88 -2.22
CA GLU A 54 18.76 6.18 -1.58
C GLU A 54 19.53 6.37 -0.26
N GLY A 55 20.26 5.35 0.19
CA GLY A 55 21.12 5.41 1.37
C GLY A 55 20.44 4.95 2.66
N TYR A 56 19.28 4.32 2.60
CA TYR A 56 18.61 3.75 3.77
C TYR A 56 19.13 2.35 4.09
N GLU A 57 19.26 2.05 5.37
CA GLU A 57 19.46 0.67 5.84
C GLU A 57 18.13 -0.09 5.77
N THR A 58 18.19 -1.36 5.35
CA THR A 58 17.00 -2.21 5.18
C THR A 58 17.13 -3.53 5.91
N GLN A 59 15.98 -4.07 6.32
CA GLN A 59 15.86 -5.45 6.76
C GLN A 59 14.70 -6.13 6.04
N PHE A 60 15.01 -7.17 5.27
CA PHE A 60 14.03 -7.93 4.50
C PHE A 60 13.65 -9.26 5.15
N ILE A 61 12.35 -9.53 5.20
CA ILE A 61 11.77 -10.72 5.81
C ILE A 61 10.84 -11.37 4.80
N ASN A 62 11.28 -12.49 4.22
CA ASN A 62 10.55 -13.19 3.16
C ASN A 62 9.34 -13.99 3.65
N ASN A 63 9.28 -14.34 4.94
CA ASN A 63 8.18 -15.10 5.51
C ASN A 63 7.69 -14.44 6.80
N THR A 64 6.57 -13.72 6.71
CA THR A 64 5.90 -13.16 7.89
C THR A 64 4.97 -14.20 8.51
N ARG A 65 4.99 -14.33 9.86
CA ARG A 65 4.09 -15.25 10.58
C ARG A 65 2.61 -14.94 10.25
N GLY A 66 1.86 -15.92 9.72
CA GLY A 66 0.43 -15.78 9.39
C GLY A 66 -0.03 -16.73 8.26
N THR A 67 -1.25 -16.53 7.77
CA THR A 67 -1.76 -17.16 6.52
C THR A 67 -1.45 -16.27 5.31
N GLY A 68 -1.03 -16.89 4.19
CA GLY A 68 -0.63 -16.20 2.94
C GLY A 68 0.90 -16.09 2.74
N GLN A 69 1.32 -15.61 1.57
CA GLN A 69 2.73 -15.37 1.21
C GLN A 69 3.12 -13.92 1.51
N GLY A 70 3.28 -13.59 2.79
CA GLY A 70 3.55 -12.22 3.22
C GLY A 70 5.04 -11.93 3.41
N GLN A 71 5.54 -10.87 2.76
CA GLN A 71 6.90 -10.35 2.96
C GLN A 71 6.86 -9.04 3.75
N ARG A 72 7.96 -8.68 4.41
CA ARG A 72 8.12 -7.39 5.09
C ARG A 72 9.50 -6.80 4.83
N LEU A 73 9.51 -5.55 4.41
CA LEU A 73 10.69 -4.70 4.30
C LEU A 73 10.64 -3.65 5.41
N ILE A 74 11.67 -3.59 6.24
CA ILE A 74 11.87 -2.52 7.22
C ILE A 74 12.86 -1.52 6.61
N ILE A 75 12.55 -0.22 6.71
CA ILE A 75 13.39 0.87 6.21
C ILE A 75 13.80 1.72 7.41
N ILE A 76 15.12 1.84 7.63
CA ILE A 76 15.70 2.52 8.78
C ILE A 76 16.27 3.87 8.31
N GLY A 77 15.96 4.94 9.05
CA GLY A 77 16.47 6.29 8.78
C GLY A 77 15.57 7.16 7.89
N HIS A 78 14.54 6.60 7.24
CA HIS A 78 13.58 7.39 6.50
C HIS A 78 12.66 8.18 7.46
N LYS A 79 12.38 9.46 7.16
CA LYS A 79 11.64 10.37 8.05
C LYS A 79 10.21 9.92 8.35
N SER A 80 9.50 9.44 7.33
CA SER A 80 8.07 9.09 7.43
C SER A 80 7.80 7.59 7.41
N ILE A 81 8.44 6.83 6.52
CA ILE A 81 8.17 5.40 6.31
C ILE A 81 9.07 4.54 7.18
N GLY A 82 8.49 3.58 7.91
CA GLY A 82 9.26 2.64 8.74
C GLY A 82 9.24 1.20 8.22
N SER A 83 8.18 0.78 7.52
CA SER A 83 8.16 -0.54 6.87
C SER A 83 7.09 -0.67 5.81
N ILE A 84 7.28 -1.63 4.91
CA ILE A 84 6.32 -2.05 3.90
C ILE A 84 6.05 -3.54 4.12
N ARG A 85 4.79 -3.94 4.10
CA ARG A 85 4.39 -5.35 4.15
C ARG A 85 3.59 -5.71 2.93
N SER A 86 3.91 -6.82 2.27
CA SER A 86 3.03 -7.44 1.27
C SER A 86 2.22 -8.58 1.89
N ASN A 87 1.07 -8.86 1.29
CA ASN A 87 0.39 -10.13 1.48
C ASN A 87 -0.37 -10.48 0.20
N SER A 88 -0.33 -11.75 -0.17
CA SER A 88 -1.19 -12.37 -1.16
C SER A 88 -1.88 -13.56 -0.52
N GLU A 89 -3.16 -13.77 -0.83
CA GLU A 89 -3.94 -14.93 -0.35
C GLU A 89 -4.22 -14.91 1.17
N GLY A 90 -4.20 -13.72 1.79
CA GLY A 90 -4.60 -13.52 3.17
C GLY A 90 -6.13 -13.50 3.36
N THR A 91 -6.59 -13.21 4.58
CA THR A 91 -8.01 -13.18 4.98
C THR A 91 -8.92 -12.20 4.24
N HIS A 92 -8.36 -11.35 3.38
CA HIS A 92 -9.10 -10.40 2.56
C HIS A 92 -9.22 -10.85 1.10
N GLU A 93 -8.66 -12.02 0.76
CA GLU A 93 -8.68 -12.62 -0.59
C GLU A 93 -8.08 -11.76 -1.71
N MET A 94 -7.43 -10.65 -1.35
CA MET A 94 -6.79 -9.71 -2.27
C MET A 94 -5.29 -9.61 -2.02
N LYS A 95 -4.55 -9.27 -3.08
CA LYS A 95 -3.16 -8.84 -2.97
C LYS A 95 -3.12 -7.41 -2.48
N TYR A 96 -2.27 -7.15 -1.49
CA TYR A 96 -2.10 -5.80 -0.99
C TYR A 96 -0.69 -5.54 -0.48
N LYS A 97 -0.32 -4.26 -0.44
CA LYS A 97 0.85 -3.75 0.27
C LYS A 97 0.42 -2.71 1.32
N VAL A 98 0.99 -2.78 2.52
CA VAL A 98 0.78 -1.82 3.60
C VAL A 98 2.07 -1.06 3.84
N VAL A 99 2.04 0.25 3.61
CA VAL A 99 3.12 1.17 3.98
C VAL A 99 2.80 1.68 5.38
N SER A 100 3.68 1.42 6.35
CA SER A 100 3.53 1.84 7.74
C SER A 100 4.54 2.92 8.08
N GLY A 101 4.10 3.94 8.79
CA GLY A 101 4.92 5.11 9.07
C GLY A 101 4.23 6.15 9.94
N SER A 102 4.89 7.29 10.07
CA SER A 102 4.36 8.50 10.70
C SER A 102 4.01 9.50 9.62
N PHE A 103 2.77 9.47 9.16
CA PHE A 103 2.29 10.33 8.07
C PHE A 103 1.59 11.57 8.61
N LYS A 104 1.70 12.66 7.86
CA LYS A 104 1.06 13.93 8.19
C LYS A 104 0.49 14.58 6.93
N ASP A 105 -0.58 15.33 7.09
CA ASP A 105 -1.14 16.16 6.01
C ASP A 105 -0.29 17.43 5.78
N ILE A 106 -0.69 18.23 4.80
CA ILE A 106 -0.03 19.51 4.46
C ILE A 106 -0.02 20.53 5.61
N ASN A 107 -0.89 20.36 6.61
CA ASN A 107 -1.01 21.21 7.79
C ASN A 107 -0.32 20.58 9.01
N ASN A 108 0.48 19.52 8.81
CA ASN A 108 1.21 18.78 9.84
C ASN A 108 0.30 18.02 10.84
N ASN A 109 -0.98 17.81 10.50
CA ASN A 109 -1.88 16.97 11.29
C ASN A 109 -1.54 15.49 11.10
N PRO A 110 -1.56 14.65 12.15
CA PRO A 110 -1.34 13.23 12.02
C PRO A 110 -2.39 12.55 11.12
N LEU A 111 -1.92 11.78 10.14
CA LEU A 111 -2.74 10.87 9.35
C LEU A 111 -2.70 9.46 9.95
N PRO A 112 -3.60 8.54 9.53
CA PRO A 112 -3.48 7.14 9.92
C PRO A 112 -2.07 6.62 9.62
N GLY A 113 -1.39 5.99 10.57
CA GLY A 113 0.01 5.53 10.41
C GLY A 113 0.22 4.38 9.42
N LYS A 114 -0.79 4.10 8.57
CA LYS A 114 -0.79 3.03 7.59
C LYS A 114 -1.55 3.45 6.34
N ILE A 115 -0.94 3.21 5.19
CA ILE A 115 -1.54 3.29 3.88
C ILE A 115 -1.64 1.86 3.35
N LYS A 116 -2.85 1.39 3.05
CA LYS A 116 -3.11 0.03 2.53
C LYS A 116 -3.53 0.14 1.07
N VAL A 117 -2.67 -0.36 0.19
CA VAL A 117 -2.87 -0.36 -1.27
C VAL A 117 -3.26 -1.78 -1.70
N LEU A 118 -4.47 -1.92 -2.23
CA LEU A 118 -5.07 -3.18 -2.68
C LEU A 118 -5.11 -3.25 -4.20
N GLU A 119 -4.79 -4.41 -4.76
CA GLU A 119 -4.87 -4.68 -6.20
C GLU A 119 -6.25 -5.25 -6.51
N GLY A 120 -7.10 -4.50 -7.22
CA GLY A 120 -8.46 -4.92 -7.57
C GLY A 120 -9.53 -3.91 -7.14
N LYS A 121 -10.78 -4.37 -7.13
CA LYS A 121 -11.96 -3.51 -6.92
C LYS A 121 -12.47 -3.57 -5.47
N PRO A 122 -13.13 -2.51 -4.97
CA PRO A 122 -13.72 -2.52 -3.63
C PRO A 122 -14.71 -3.66 -3.38
N GLU A 123 -15.45 -4.10 -4.41
CA GLU A 123 -16.46 -5.16 -4.31
C GLU A 123 -15.85 -6.55 -4.05
N GLU A 124 -14.56 -6.72 -4.38
CA GLU A 124 -13.80 -7.95 -4.18
C GLU A 124 -13.24 -8.02 -2.74
N TYR A 125 -13.34 -6.94 -1.98
CA TYR A 125 -12.75 -6.84 -0.66
C TYR A 125 -13.59 -7.52 0.41
N HIS A 126 -13.07 -8.60 0.99
CA HIS A 126 -13.70 -9.24 2.14
C HIS A 126 -13.42 -8.47 3.44
N THR A 127 -14.43 -7.77 3.96
CA THR A 127 -14.34 -7.09 5.26
C THR A 127 -14.46 -8.06 6.42
N ARG A 128 -13.61 -7.87 7.44
CA ARG A 128 -13.64 -8.68 8.66
C ARG A 128 -14.40 -7.95 9.76
N GLY A 129 -15.59 -8.43 10.07
CA GLY A 129 -16.44 -7.85 11.12
C GLY A 129 -16.85 -6.40 10.82
N ASN A 130 -17.32 -5.70 11.85
CA ASN A 130 -18.01 -4.41 11.69
C ASN A 130 -17.19 -3.20 12.16
N THR A 131 -15.89 -3.38 12.43
CA THR A 131 -15.02 -2.28 12.90
C THR A 131 -14.30 -1.66 11.70
N PRO A 132 -14.40 -0.34 11.50
CA PRO A 132 -13.63 0.35 10.45
C PRO A 132 -12.12 0.16 10.63
N GLU A 133 -11.40 -0.06 9.54
CA GLU A 133 -9.94 -0.12 9.58
C GLU A 133 -9.35 1.28 9.78
N LYS A 134 -8.39 1.39 10.71
CA LYS A 134 -7.63 2.63 10.97
C LYS A 134 -6.46 2.76 9.99
N VAL A 135 -6.76 2.82 8.69
CA VAL A 135 -5.80 2.95 7.59
C VAL A 135 -6.32 3.93 6.56
N GLU A 136 -5.43 4.52 5.78
CA GLU A 136 -5.81 5.09 4.48
C GLU A 136 -5.92 3.94 3.47
N MET A 137 -7.14 3.64 3.01
CA MET A 137 -7.41 2.50 2.14
C MET A 137 -7.52 2.94 0.68
N ILE A 138 -6.78 2.25 -0.19
CA ILE A 138 -6.63 2.59 -1.60
C ILE A 138 -6.80 1.33 -2.42
N PHE A 139 -7.77 1.32 -3.32
CA PHE A 139 -7.92 0.31 -4.37
C PHE A 139 -7.24 0.79 -5.64
N VAL A 140 -6.45 -0.07 -6.25
CA VAL A 140 -5.76 0.20 -7.52
C VAL A 140 -6.38 -0.69 -8.58
N GLU A 141 -7.19 -0.07 -9.44
CA GLU A 141 -7.83 -0.75 -10.54
C GLU A 141 -6.98 -0.66 -11.80
N LYS A 142 -6.84 -1.78 -12.51
CA LYS A 142 -6.19 -1.76 -13.81
C LYS A 142 -7.00 -0.91 -14.77
N LYS A 143 -6.32 -0.09 -15.57
CA LYS A 143 -6.96 0.58 -16.70
C LYS A 143 -7.55 -0.51 -17.60
N GLU A 144 -8.85 -0.45 -17.87
CA GLU A 144 -9.44 -1.31 -18.88
C GLU A 144 -8.74 -1.02 -20.21
N GLU A 145 -8.01 -2.01 -20.73
CA GLU A 145 -7.59 -1.97 -22.12
C GLU A 145 -8.85 -2.11 -22.95
N ASN A 146 -9.36 -0.99 -23.49
CA ASN A 146 -10.37 -1.02 -24.54
C ASN A 146 -9.82 -1.91 -25.67
N LYS A 147 -10.34 -3.13 -25.76
CA LYS A 147 -10.13 -4.03 -26.90
C LYS A 147 -10.89 -3.54 -28.12
#